data_AF-A0A3C0KCB6-F1
#
_entry.id   AF-A0A3C0KCB6-F1
#
_cell.length_a   1.000
_cell.length_b   1.000
_cell.length_c   1.000
_cell.angle_alpha   90.00
_cell.angle_beta   90.00
_cell.angle_gamma   90.00
#
_symmetry.space_group_name_H-M   'P 1'
#
loop_
_entity.id
_entity.type
_entity.pdbx_description
1 polymer ?
#
loop_
_entity_poly.entity_id
_entity_poly.type
_entity_poly.pdbx_seq_one_letter_code
_entity_poly.pdbx_strand_id
1 'polypeptide(L)'
;GEGRVLVVDGGASLRRALLGGNLGAAAARNGWAGVVIDGCVRDVAELAACAVGIRALASMPLPTERQAPGQRDVAVQVQGVWVRPGDWLYADEDGMVVSAERLG
;
A
#
# COMPACT_ATOMS: atom_id res chain seq x y z
N GLY A 1 -4.33 -1.96 -12.31
CA GLY A 1 -4.37 -0.74 -11.49
C GLY A 1 -5.40 0.20 -12.07
N GLU A 2 -5.22 0.63 -13.32
CA GLU A 2 -6.09 1.62 -13.97
C GLU A 2 -6.18 2.92 -13.14
N GLY A 3 -5.05 3.34 -12.55
CA GLY A 3 -4.99 4.52 -11.68
C GLY A 3 -5.54 4.33 -10.27
N ARG A 4 -5.98 3.12 -9.90
CA ARG A 4 -6.41 2.81 -8.51
C ARG A 4 -5.22 2.77 -7.55
N VAL A 5 -5.53 2.95 -6.26
CA VAL A 5 -4.59 2.78 -5.14
C VAL A 5 -4.93 1.48 -4.40
N LEU A 6 -3.91 0.66 -4.12
CA LEU A 6 -4.06 -0.53 -3.27
C LEU A 6 -3.81 -0.14 -1.82
N VAL A 7 -4.75 -0.43 -0.92
CA VAL A 7 -4.58 -0.18 0.52
C VAL A 7 -4.59 -1.51 1.25
N VAL A 8 -3.54 -1.76 2.05
CA VAL A 8 -3.32 -3.02 2.75
C VAL A 8 -3.23 -2.75 4.25
N ASP A 9 -4.15 -3.35 5.01
CA ASP A 9 -4.05 -3.45 6.46
C ASP A 9 -3.13 -4.63 6.83
N GLY A 10 -1.96 -4.30 7.37
CA GLY A 10 -0.99 -5.25 7.91
C GLY A 10 -1.01 -5.34 9.43
N GLY A 11 -2.01 -4.73 10.09
CA GLY A 11 -2.11 -4.58 11.54
C GLY A 11 -0.98 -3.74 12.12
N ALA A 12 -0.49 -2.75 11.37
CA ALA A 12 0.70 -1.95 11.69
C ALA A 12 1.95 -2.78 12.08
N SER A 13 2.01 -4.06 11.69
CA SER A 13 3.08 -4.96 12.10
C SER A 13 4.39 -4.59 11.40
N LEU A 14 5.43 -4.31 12.18
CA LEU A 14 6.77 -4.04 11.66
C LEU A 14 7.64 -5.31 11.56
N ARG A 15 7.10 -6.48 11.91
CA ARG A 15 7.89 -7.72 12.04
C ARG A 15 8.26 -8.38 10.71
N ARG A 16 7.46 -8.18 9.66
CA ARG A 16 7.64 -8.84 8.35
C ARG A 16 7.07 -7.97 7.22
N ALA A 17 7.81 -7.87 6.11
CA ALA A 17 7.45 -7.05 4.97
C ALA A 17 6.33 -7.67 4.11
N LEU A 18 5.33 -6.85 3.80
CA LEU A 18 4.17 -7.20 2.96
C LEU A 18 4.39 -6.92 1.48
N LEU A 19 5.32 -6.01 1.16
CA LEU A 19 5.69 -5.62 -0.20
C LEU A 19 7.21 -5.65 -0.35
N GLY A 20 7.69 -6.13 -1.50
CA GLY A 20 9.11 -6.07 -1.90
C GLY A 20 9.23 -5.70 -3.37
N GLY A 21 10.46 -5.64 -3.88
CA GLY A 21 10.81 -5.09 -5.20
C GLY A 21 9.99 -5.68 -6.36
N ASN A 22 9.88 -7.01 -6.42
CA ASN A 22 9.11 -7.71 -7.45
C ASN A 22 7.62 -7.30 -7.50
N LEU A 23 7.00 -7.11 -6.33
CA LEU A 23 5.60 -6.70 -6.24
C LEU A 23 5.44 -5.20 -6.54
N GLY A 24 6.37 -4.36 -6.11
CA GLY A 24 6.40 -2.94 -6.49
C GLY A 24 6.51 -2.76 -8.01
N ALA A 25 7.44 -3.48 -8.65
CA ALA A 25 7.59 -3.47 -10.09
C ALA A 25 6.35 -4.01 -10.81
N ALA A 26 5.69 -5.04 -10.27
CA ALA A 26 4.42 -5.54 -10.80
C ALA A 26 3.28 -4.52 -10.65
N ALA A 27 3.24 -3.76 -9.54
CA ALA A 27 2.26 -2.71 -9.35
C ALA A 27 2.42 -1.60 -10.40
N ALA A 28 3.66 -1.15 -10.63
CA ALA A 28 3.97 -0.19 -11.69
C ALA A 28 3.57 -0.70 -13.09
N ARG A 29 3.98 -1.92 -13.46
CA ARG A 29 3.63 -2.52 -14.77
C ARG A 29 2.12 -2.67 -14.99
N ASN A 30 1.37 -2.91 -13.92
CA ASN A 30 -0.08 -3.06 -13.98
C ASN A 30 -0.84 -1.72 -13.85
N GLY A 31 -0.14 -0.59 -13.89
CA GLY A 31 -0.75 0.74 -13.90
C GLY A 31 -1.50 1.10 -12.61
N TRP A 32 -1.00 0.67 -11.45
CA TRP A 32 -1.46 1.19 -10.16
C TRP A 32 -0.94 2.61 -9.95
N ALA A 33 -1.75 3.49 -9.38
CA ALA A 33 -1.28 4.83 -9.00
C ALA A 33 -0.41 4.76 -7.74
N GLY A 34 -0.78 3.88 -6.80
CA GLY A 34 -0.01 3.69 -5.59
C GLY A 34 -0.37 2.45 -4.78
N VAL A 35 0.46 2.17 -3.79
CA VAL A 35 0.27 1.13 -2.78
C VAL A 35 0.53 1.72 -1.39
N VAL A 36 -0.45 1.62 -0.51
CA VAL A 36 -0.36 1.98 0.91
C VAL A 36 -0.35 0.71 1.74
N ILE A 37 0.67 0.55 2.57
CA ILE A 37 0.83 -0.58 3.48
C ILE A 37 0.80 -0.07 4.93
N ASP A 38 -0.21 -0.45 5.70
CA ASP A 38 -0.20 -0.30 7.16
C ASP A 38 0.68 -1.40 7.78
N GLY A 39 1.99 -1.24 7.62
CA GLY A 39 2.99 -2.24 7.95
C GLY A 39 4.32 -1.91 7.28
N CYS A 40 5.19 -2.90 7.13
CA CYS A 40 6.53 -2.70 6.56
C CYS A 40 6.71 -3.28 5.16
N VAL A 41 7.76 -2.81 4.49
CA VAL A 41 8.17 -3.20 3.14
C VAL A 41 9.66 -3.57 3.11
N ARG A 42 10.14 -4.11 2.00
CA ARG A 42 11.57 -4.41 1.78
C ARG A 42 12.04 -3.98 0.40
N ASP A 43 13.33 -4.11 0.15
CA ASP A 43 13.96 -3.77 -1.13
C ASP A 43 13.75 -2.28 -1.49
N VAL A 44 13.93 -1.37 -0.52
CA VAL A 44 13.58 0.06 -0.64
C VAL A 44 14.20 0.73 -1.86
N ALA A 45 15.43 0.37 -2.24
CA ALA A 45 16.09 0.89 -3.44
C ALA A 45 15.37 0.49 -4.74
N GLU A 46 14.89 -0.75 -4.83
CA GLU A 46 14.10 -1.22 -5.97
C GLU A 46 12.72 -0.56 -5.99
N LEU A 47 12.08 -0.44 -4.83
CA LEU A 47 10.79 0.24 -4.70
C LEU A 47 10.86 1.71 -5.10
N ALA A 48 11.93 2.42 -4.69
CA ALA A 48 12.15 3.82 -5.06
C ALA A 48 12.36 4.04 -6.56
N ALA A 49 12.84 3.01 -7.28
CA ALA A 49 13.00 3.06 -8.73
C ALA A 49 11.70 2.72 -9.50
N CYS A 50 10.64 2.26 -8.83
CA CYS A 50 9.39 1.92 -9.48
C CYS A 50 8.55 3.17 -9.77
N ALA A 51 7.94 3.22 -10.95
CA ALA A 51 6.99 4.29 -11.33
C ALA A 51 5.60 4.06 -10.72
N VAL A 52 5.52 3.96 -9.39
CA VAL A 52 4.29 3.79 -8.60
C VAL A 52 4.51 4.40 -7.21
N GLY A 53 3.51 5.11 -6.67
CA GLY A 53 3.59 5.64 -5.31
C GLY A 53 3.59 4.52 -4.27
N ILE A 54 4.46 4.58 -3.26
CA ILE A 54 4.51 3.58 -2.19
C ILE A 54 4.61 4.29 -0.85
N ARG A 55 3.69 3.96 0.07
CA ARG A 55 3.74 4.43 1.46
C ARG A 55 3.65 3.26 2.42
N ALA A 56 4.52 3.25 3.41
CA ALA A 56 4.62 2.20 4.42
C ALA A 56 5.21 2.77 5.72
N LEU A 57 5.06 2.03 6.82
CA LEU A 57 5.50 2.46 8.15
C LEU A 57 7.03 2.30 8.35
N ALA A 58 7.64 1.28 7.74
CA ALA A 58 9.08 1.02 7.89
C ALA A 58 9.62 0.07 6.81
N SER A 59 10.94 -0.04 6.74
CA SER A 59 11.63 -1.13 6.05
C SER A 59 11.90 -2.32 6.98
N MET A 60 11.68 -3.54 6.52
CA MET A 60 11.95 -4.78 7.25
C MET A 60 12.41 -5.88 6.27
N PRO A 61 13.62 -6.43 6.38
CA PRO A 61 14.14 -7.38 5.38
C PRO A 61 13.40 -8.72 5.33
N LEU A 62 12.78 -9.15 6.44
CA LEU A 62 12.14 -10.45 6.54
C LEU A 62 10.82 -10.49 5.75
N PRO A 63 10.63 -11.42 4.80
CA PRO A 63 9.35 -11.58 4.11
C PRO A 63 8.29 -12.20 5.02
N THR A 64 7.03 -12.03 4.62
CA THR A 64 5.91 -12.76 5.21
C THR A 64 5.91 -14.22 4.78
N GLU A 65 5.39 -15.07 5.65
CA GLU A 65 5.09 -16.46 5.32
C GLU A 65 3.66 -16.54 4.79
N ARG A 66 3.46 -17.32 3.73
CA ARG A 66 2.16 -17.41 3.06
C ARG A 66 1.25 -18.39 3.79
N GLN A 67 0.72 -17.96 4.94
CA GLN A 67 0.00 -18.84 5.87
C GLN A 67 -1.53 -18.84 5.68
N ALA A 68 -2.13 -17.77 5.16
CA ALA A 68 -3.58 -17.72 4.90
C ALA A 68 -3.95 -16.69 3.81
N PRO A 69 -5.05 -16.92 3.07
CA PRO A 69 -5.63 -15.87 2.25
C PRO A 69 -6.16 -14.75 3.16
N GLY A 70 -5.69 -13.52 2.95
CA GLY A 70 -6.32 -12.34 3.54
C GLY A 70 -7.69 -12.04 2.91
N GLN A 71 -8.37 -11.03 3.43
CA GLN A 71 -9.61 -10.52 2.85
C GLN A 71 -9.32 -9.48 1.77
N ARG A 72 -10.26 -9.30 0.84
CA ARG A 72 -10.18 -8.32 -0.26
C ARG A 72 -11.49 -7.57 -0.35
N ASP A 73 -11.43 -6.34 -0.86
CA ASP A 73 -12.59 -5.48 -1.06
C ASP A 73 -13.43 -5.30 0.21
N VAL A 74 -12.74 -5.18 1.35
CA VAL A 74 -13.33 -4.88 2.67
C VAL A 74 -12.81 -3.53 3.16
N ALA A 75 -13.59 -2.88 4.02
CA ALA A 75 -13.14 -1.68 4.71
C ALA A 75 -11.96 -2.02 5.62
N VAL A 76 -10.93 -1.17 5.59
CA VAL A 76 -9.72 -1.30 6.41
C VAL A 76 -9.48 -0.04 7.22
N GLN A 77 -8.77 -0.16 8.33
CA GLN A 77 -8.36 0.98 9.13
C GLN A 77 -6.85 1.18 9.02
N VAL A 78 -6.42 2.32 8.50
CA VAL A 78 -5.00 2.70 8.39
C VAL A 78 -4.75 3.83 9.37
N GLN A 79 -3.94 3.57 10.40
CA GLN A 79 -3.57 4.59 11.40
C GLN A 79 -4.78 5.36 11.97
N GLY A 80 -5.89 4.65 12.25
CA GLY A 80 -7.13 5.22 12.79
C GLY A 80 -8.13 5.72 11.73
N VAL A 81 -7.74 5.86 10.47
CA VAL A 81 -8.61 6.33 9.38
C VAL A 81 -9.21 5.15 8.63
N TRP A 82 -10.54 5.17 8.44
CA TRP A 82 -11.23 4.19 7.61
C TRP A 82 -11.01 4.45 6.13
N VAL A 83 -10.63 3.41 5.39
CA VAL A 83 -10.59 3.41 3.94
C VAL A 83 -11.48 2.29 3.42
N ARG A 84 -12.43 2.62 2.56
CA ARG A 84 -13.39 1.68 2.00
C ARG A 84 -13.12 1.47 0.50
N PRO A 85 -13.47 0.29 -0.03
CA PRO A 85 -13.50 0.11 -1.47
C PRO A 85 -14.39 1.16 -2.13
N GLY A 86 -13.83 1.87 -3.12
CA GLY A 86 -14.49 2.98 -3.81
C GLY A 86 -14.12 4.37 -3.30
N ASP A 87 -13.51 4.49 -2.12
CA ASP A 87 -12.98 5.78 -1.65
C ASP A 87 -11.84 6.26 -2.54
N TRP A 88 -11.70 7.58 -2.63
CA TRP A 88 -10.58 8.27 -3.26
C TRP A 88 -9.47 8.48 -2.25
N LEU A 89 -8.23 8.19 -2.65
CA LEU A 89 -7.04 8.37 -1.83
C LEU A 89 -6.03 9.23 -2.58
N TYR A 90 -5.64 10.33 -1.95
CA TYR A 90 -4.66 11.28 -2.44
C TYR A 90 -3.46 11.24 -1.52
N ALA A 91 -2.25 11.30 -2.07
CA ALA A 91 -1.01 11.21 -1.31
C ALA A 91 0.09 12.06 -1.93
N ASP A 92 0.87 12.69 -1.08
CA ASP A 92 2.07 13.44 -1.42
C ASP A 92 3.13 13.29 -0.30
N GLU A 93 4.13 14.17 -0.31
CA GLU A 93 5.21 14.17 0.69
C GLU A 93 4.70 14.51 2.09
N ASP A 94 3.73 15.43 2.20
CA ASP A 94 3.17 15.88 3.47
C ASP A 94 2.27 14.81 4.10
N GLY A 95 1.46 14.13 3.28
CA GLY A 95 0.37 13.39 3.85
C GLY A 95 -0.43 12.51 2.90
N MET A 96 -1.55 12.04 3.44
CA MET A 96 -2.57 11.31 2.73
C MET A 96 -3.95 11.83 3.14
N VAL A 97 -4.85 11.92 2.18
CA VAL A 97 -6.26 12.30 2.40
C VAL A 97 -7.15 11.24 1.77
N VAL A 98 -8.24 10.90 2.46
CA VAL A 98 -9.25 9.95 2.00
C VAL A 98 -10.58 10.68 1.89
N SER A 99 -11.30 10.46 0.79
CA SER A 99 -12.60 11.07 0.52
C SER A 99 -13.55 10.04 -0.09
N ALA A 100 -14.83 10.08 0.30
CA ALA A 100 -15.86 9.23 -0.30
C ALA A 100 -16.18 9.64 -1.75
N GLU A 101 -15.85 10.88 -2.12
CA GLU A 101 -16.08 11.45 -3.45
C GLU A 101 -14.78 11.99 -4.05
N ARG A 102 -14.76 12.10 -5.38
CA ARG A 102 -13.61 12.66 -6.10
C ARG A 102 -13.46 14.14 -5.76
N LEU A 103 -12.29 14.51 -5.26
CA LEU A 103 -11.81 15.88 -5.20
C LEU A 103 -11.21 16.24 -6.57
N GLY A 104 -11.73 17.29 -7.22
CA GLY A 104 -11.20 17.95 -8.43
C GLY A 104 -10.56 17.06 -9.49
#